data_AF-A0A9N8DUV1-F1
#
_entry.id   AF-A0A9N8DUV1-F1
#
_cell.length_a   1.000
_cell.length_b   1.000
_cell.length_c   1.000
_cell.angle_alpha   90.00
_cell.angle_beta   90.00
_cell.angle_gamma   90.00
#
_symmetry.space_group_name_H-M   'P 1'
#
loop_
_entity.id
_entity.type
_entity.pdbx_description
1 polymer ?
#
loop_
_entity_poly.entity_id
_entity_poly.type
_entity_poly.pdbx_seq_one_letter_code
_entity_poly.pdbx_strand_id
1 'polypeptide(L)'
;MNPGAFTVAPGTDPQRTATFMPSFVGGGATSSSHVEGLPSSTNARNQSTTDDQATTPTSNNSGLAVANQVEENEEPTQIARPDHLHGKNRSISMTLMILVLIGSLLIIRAIVGSICGAGLCSNKDGDMETQAPTSFRYFVLEDIQNRIEKAFGPDYFPKNDEQQPTQPKFKALDWIVFEDPLQLDPDANNLLQRFIMILTYFQTSRESDWTDCGPSTTANDETCWIPDVFGSESLATRWLTGVHECQWAGVSYDGEKNITRFQLCEFFCNLFLHNHDPCTYP
;
A
#
# COMPACT_ATOMS: atom_id res chain seq x y z
N MET A 1 -50.80 42.87 -21.64
CA MET A 1 -49.60 42.23 -21.07
C MET A 1 -49.74 40.74 -21.33
N ASN A 2 -48.96 40.23 -22.28
CA ASN A 2 -49.09 38.91 -22.87
C ASN A 2 -47.65 38.40 -23.13
N PRO A 3 -47.25 37.20 -22.68
CA PRO A 3 -45.86 36.74 -22.78
C PRO A 3 -45.56 36.25 -24.20
N GLY A 4 -44.46 36.74 -24.77
CA GLY A 4 -43.94 36.33 -26.07
C GLY A 4 -43.29 34.96 -26.01
N ALA A 5 -43.75 34.07 -26.89
CA ALA A 5 -43.23 32.74 -27.11
C ALA A 5 -41.80 32.77 -27.68
N PHE A 6 -40.93 31.93 -27.11
CA PHE A 6 -39.60 31.66 -27.64
C PHE A 6 -39.65 30.38 -28.47
N THR A 7 -39.36 30.49 -29.77
CA THR A 7 -39.32 29.38 -30.72
C THR A 7 -37.90 28.80 -30.71
N VAL A 8 -37.76 27.52 -30.35
CA VAL A 8 -36.49 26.77 -30.45
C VAL A 8 -36.48 26.04 -31.79
N ALA A 9 -35.45 26.31 -32.62
CA ALA A 9 -35.21 25.59 -33.86
C ALA A 9 -34.51 24.24 -33.58
N PRO A 10 -34.84 23.17 -34.31
CA PRO A 10 -34.17 21.88 -34.18
C PRO A 10 -32.82 21.90 -34.91
N GLY A 11 -31.74 21.77 -34.15
CA GLY A 11 -30.39 21.54 -34.65
C GLY A 11 -30.23 20.08 -35.12
N THR A 12 -29.73 19.93 -36.34
CA THR A 12 -29.41 18.69 -37.03
C THR A 12 -28.21 17.97 -36.42
N ASP A 13 -28.38 16.68 -36.10
CA ASP A 13 -27.33 15.74 -35.71
C ASP A 13 -26.49 15.32 -36.93
N PRO A 14 -25.15 15.49 -36.93
CA PRO A 14 -24.29 14.85 -37.91
C PRO A 14 -23.95 13.41 -37.46
N GLN A 15 -24.34 12.46 -38.31
CA GLN A 15 -23.97 11.05 -38.20
C GLN A 15 -22.45 10.86 -38.05
N ARG A 16 -22.04 10.19 -36.97
CA ARG A 16 -20.71 9.56 -36.89
C ARG A 16 -20.74 8.21 -37.60
N THR A 17 -20.18 8.20 -38.80
CA THR A 17 -19.80 6.98 -39.53
C THR A 17 -18.64 6.30 -38.79
N ALA A 18 -18.88 5.12 -38.23
CA ALA A 18 -17.82 4.26 -37.69
C ALA A 18 -17.09 3.57 -38.85
N THR A 19 -15.87 4.01 -39.13
CA THR A 19 -14.98 3.35 -40.10
C THR A 19 -14.31 2.15 -39.43
N PHE A 20 -14.70 0.97 -39.90
CA PHE A 20 -14.04 -0.32 -39.71
C PHE A 20 -12.54 -0.22 -40.08
N MET A 21 -11.65 -0.62 -39.17
CA MET A 21 -10.24 -0.87 -39.49
C MET A 21 -10.01 -2.39 -39.64
N PRO A 22 -9.31 -2.84 -40.70
CA PRO A 22 -9.02 -4.25 -40.90
C PRO A 22 -7.77 -4.70 -40.13
N SER A 23 -7.83 -5.94 -39.68
CA SER A 23 -6.75 -6.74 -39.09
C SER A 23 -5.50 -6.74 -39.97
N PHE A 24 -4.34 -6.44 -39.39
CA PHE A 24 -3.05 -6.72 -40.02
C PHE A 24 -2.47 -8.02 -39.46
N VAL A 25 -2.34 -8.99 -40.36
CA VAL A 25 -1.58 -10.22 -40.24
C VAL A 25 -0.22 -10.00 -40.88
N GLY A 26 0.85 -10.38 -40.18
CA GLY A 26 2.22 -10.48 -40.69
C GLY A 26 3.20 -10.30 -39.53
N GLY A 27 4.14 -11.18 -39.21
CA GLY A 27 4.78 -12.22 -40.01
C GLY A 27 6.29 -11.93 -40.06
N GLY A 28 7.06 -12.63 -39.23
CA GLY A 28 8.40 -13.11 -39.59
C GLY A 28 9.66 -12.24 -39.35
N ALA A 29 10.59 -12.86 -38.61
CA ALA A 29 12.04 -12.93 -38.87
C ALA A 29 13.02 -11.85 -38.34
N THR A 30 13.75 -12.25 -37.29
CA THR A 30 15.24 -12.28 -37.11
C THR A 30 16.16 -11.28 -37.80
N SER A 31 17.00 -10.59 -37.00
CA SER A 31 18.45 -10.24 -37.20
C SER A 31 18.84 -9.30 -36.04
N SER A 32 19.81 -9.50 -35.12
CA SER A 32 21.21 -9.95 -35.11
C SER A 32 22.23 -9.05 -35.82
N SER A 33 22.66 -7.98 -35.15
CA SER A 33 23.99 -7.36 -35.24
C SER A 33 24.19 -6.48 -33.98
N HIS A 34 25.05 -6.85 -33.02
CA HIS A 34 26.49 -6.61 -32.96
C HIS A 34 26.90 -5.19 -33.38
N VAL A 35 27.13 -4.32 -32.38
CA VAL A 35 27.99 -3.14 -32.48
C VAL A 35 28.78 -2.99 -31.18
N GLU A 36 30.09 -3.24 -31.27
CA GLU A 36 31.12 -2.81 -30.33
C GLU A 36 31.25 -1.28 -30.34
N GLY A 37 31.61 -0.68 -29.21
CA GLY A 37 32.14 0.69 -29.22
C GLY A 37 32.01 1.45 -27.90
N LEU A 38 32.93 1.19 -26.96
CA LEU A 38 33.32 2.18 -25.95
C LEU A 38 33.90 3.43 -26.66
N PRO A 39 33.75 4.61 -26.04
CA PRO A 39 34.97 5.20 -25.52
C PRO A 39 34.85 5.68 -24.07
N SER A 40 35.94 5.43 -23.33
CA SER A 40 36.32 6.15 -22.11
C SER A 40 36.21 7.67 -22.33
N SER A 41 35.57 8.37 -21.39
CA SER A 41 35.78 9.80 -21.23
C SER A 41 36.40 10.09 -19.87
N THR A 42 37.47 10.86 -19.97
CA THR A 42 38.47 11.19 -18.97
C THR A 42 38.03 12.45 -18.23
N ASN A 43 38.25 12.47 -16.92
CA ASN A 43 38.51 13.62 -16.04
C ASN A 43 38.15 15.05 -16.51
N ALA A 44 37.28 15.71 -15.74
CA ALA A 44 37.35 17.16 -15.53
C ALA A 44 37.14 17.48 -14.04
N ARG A 45 38.27 17.47 -13.33
CA ARG A 45 38.48 18.02 -11.99
C ARG A 45 38.53 19.55 -12.13
N ASN A 46 37.51 20.26 -11.67
CA ASN A 46 37.60 21.70 -11.41
C ASN A 46 37.87 21.92 -9.92
N GLN A 47 39.15 22.15 -9.62
CA GLN A 47 39.59 22.82 -8.40
C GLN A 47 39.39 24.33 -8.59
N SER A 48 38.77 24.98 -7.61
CA SER A 48 38.94 26.41 -7.37
C SER A 48 39.13 26.61 -5.87
N THR A 49 40.39 26.54 -5.45
CA THR A 49 40.99 27.28 -4.31
C THR A 49 40.86 28.78 -4.60
N THR A 50 40.46 29.63 -3.65
CA THR A 50 41.25 30.39 -2.65
C THR A 50 40.30 31.54 -2.24
N ASP A 51 40.32 32.21 -1.09
CA ASP A 51 41.03 32.20 0.19
C ASP A 51 40.31 33.26 1.06
N ASP A 52 40.74 33.37 2.31
CA ASP A 52 40.58 34.50 3.26
C ASP A 52 39.32 34.55 4.14
N GLN A 53 39.38 34.86 5.44
CA GLN A 53 40.38 34.82 6.52
C GLN A 53 39.65 35.33 7.79
N ALA A 54 40.30 35.20 8.96
CA ALA A 54 39.95 35.74 10.29
C ALA A 54 39.05 34.83 11.15
N THR A 55 39.57 33.99 12.06
CA THR A 55 40.40 34.25 13.27
C THR A 55 39.65 35.15 14.26
N THR A 56 39.10 34.65 15.37
CA THR A 56 39.81 34.58 16.67
C THR A 56 39.04 33.74 17.74
N PRO A 57 39.65 33.42 18.90
CA PRO A 57 39.51 32.15 19.62
C PRO A 57 38.89 32.28 21.04
N THR A 58 39.08 31.23 21.85
CA THR A 58 38.91 31.15 23.33
C THR A 58 37.45 30.91 23.75
N SER A 59 37.11 29.96 24.61
CA SER A 59 37.75 29.61 25.88
C SER A 59 37.30 28.24 26.36
N ASN A 60 38.27 27.51 26.91
CA ASN A 60 38.14 26.37 27.80
C ASN A 60 37.14 26.66 28.94
N ASN A 61 36.42 25.61 29.36
CA ASN A 61 36.12 25.23 30.76
C ASN A 61 35.26 23.95 30.71
N SER A 62 35.82 22.77 30.96
CA SER A 62 36.06 22.20 32.29
C SER A 62 34.78 21.82 33.03
N GLY A 63 34.54 20.51 33.11
CA GLY A 63 33.94 19.85 34.27
C GLY A 63 32.41 19.87 34.36
N LEU A 64 31.78 18.70 34.23
CA LEU A 64 31.35 17.91 35.39
C LEU A 64 30.73 16.60 34.90
N ALA A 65 31.51 15.52 34.96
CA ALA A 65 30.96 14.17 34.86
C ALA A 65 30.37 13.81 36.22
N VAL A 66 29.04 13.84 36.34
CA VAL A 66 28.33 13.25 37.49
C VAL A 66 28.13 11.78 37.16
N ALA A 67 29.05 10.96 37.63
CA ALA A 67 28.83 9.52 37.78
C ALA A 67 27.88 9.35 38.96
N ASN A 68 26.60 9.13 38.70
CA ASN A 68 25.68 8.68 39.73
C ASN A 68 25.83 7.15 39.82
N GLN A 69 26.53 6.69 40.87
CA GLN A 69 26.48 5.29 41.28
C GLN A 69 25.05 5.00 41.71
N VAL A 70 24.29 4.31 40.85
CA VAL A 70 23.07 3.66 41.28
C VAL A 70 23.48 2.31 41.86
N GLU A 71 23.26 2.22 43.16
CA GLU A 71 23.46 1.08 44.03
C GLU A 71 22.62 -0.10 43.54
N GLU A 72 23.29 -1.12 42.99
CA GLU A 72 22.71 -2.44 42.72
C GLU A 72 22.38 -3.09 44.06
N ASN A 73 21.12 -2.99 44.49
CA ASN A 73 20.60 -3.79 45.59
C ASN A 73 20.01 -5.07 45.00
N GLU A 74 20.86 -6.10 44.92
CA GLU A 74 20.49 -7.46 44.58
C GLU A 74 19.65 -8.09 45.72
N GLU A 75 18.34 -8.13 45.57
CA GLU A 75 17.52 -9.13 46.27
C GLU A 75 17.09 -10.23 45.29
N PRO A 76 17.63 -11.47 45.40
CA PRO A 76 17.15 -12.60 44.63
C PRO A 76 15.78 -13.01 45.16
N THR A 77 14.71 -12.50 44.55
CA THR A 77 13.37 -13.02 44.77
C THR A 77 13.29 -14.40 44.12
N GLN A 78 13.55 -15.44 44.90
CA GLN A 78 13.31 -16.84 44.55
C GLN A 78 11.79 -17.04 44.39
N ILE A 79 11.28 -16.81 43.19
CA ILE A 79 9.93 -17.26 42.84
C ILE A 79 10.00 -18.77 42.69
N ALA A 80 9.46 -19.45 43.71
CA ALA A 80 9.28 -20.88 43.76
C ALA A 80 8.68 -21.40 42.45
N ARG A 81 9.39 -22.31 41.79
CA ARG A 81 8.82 -23.14 40.72
C ARG A 81 7.78 -24.06 41.34
N PRO A 82 6.50 -24.00 40.93
CA PRO A 82 5.55 -25.04 41.28
C PRO A 82 5.90 -26.30 40.49
N ASP A 83 6.46 -27.28 41.20
CA ASP A 83 6.58 -28.65 40.72
C ASP A 83 5.18 -29.26 40.53
N HIS A 84 4.93 -29.68 39.29
CA HIS A 84 4.32 -30.96 38.94
C HIS A 84 3.03 -31.37 39.66
N LEU A 85 1.86 -31.14 39.04
CA LEU A 85 0.73 -32.09 39.14
C LEU A 85 0.00 -32.28 37.80
N HIS A 86 0.44 -33.32 37.08
CA HIS A 86 -0.41 -34.40 36.59
C HIS A 86 -1.79 -34.01 35.98
N GLY A 87 -1.79 -33.61 34.71
CA GLY A 87 -2.99 -33.37 33.90
C GLY A 87 -3.23 -34.41 32.81
N LYS A 88 -2.99 -35.70 33.07
CA LYS A 88 -3.22 -36.79 32.11
C LYS A 88 -4.73 -37.14 32.04
N ASN A 89 -5.55 -36.22 31.53
CA ASN A 89 -6.93 -36.52 31.10
C ASN A 89 -7.57 -35.48 30.16
N ARG A 90 -6.82 -34.51 29.63
CA ARG A 90 -7.36 -33.47 28.74
C ARG A 90 -7.50 -33.90 27.26
N SER A 91 -6.83 -34.98 26.86
CA SER A 91 -6.81 -35.44 25.46
C SER A 91 -8.15 -36.03 25.01
N ILE A 92 -8.87 -36.77 25.86
CA ILE A 92 -10.14 -37.42 25.47
C ILE A 92 -11.26 -36.39 25.29
N SER A 93 -11.28 -35.32 26.09
CA SER A 93 -12.27 -34.24 25.99
C SER A 93 -12.14 -33.46 24.67
N MET A 94 -10.92 -33.26 24.18
CA MET A 94 -10.67 -32.53 22.94
C MET A 94 -11.08 -33.34 21.70
N THR A 95 -10.79 -34.65 21.68
CA THR A 95 -11.21 -35.53 20.57
C THR A 95 -12.74 -35.61 20.46
N LEU A 96 -13.45 -35.63 21.60
CA LEU A 96 -14.91 -35.68 21.62
C LEU A 96 -15.53 -34.35 21.14
N MET A 97 -14.95 -33.20 21.52
CA MET A 97 -15.32 -31.88 20.98
C MET A 97 -15.14 -31.80 19.45
N ILE A 98 -14.02 -32.30 18.92
CA ILE A 98 -13.75 -32.29 17.48
C ILE A 98 -14.78 -33.15 16.72
N LEU A 99 -15.13 -34.34 17.25
CA LEU A 99 -16.14 -35.20 16.61
C LEU A 99 -17.54 -34.57 16.62
N VAL A 100 -17.90 -33.85 17.69
CA VAL A 100 -19.17 -33.10 17.76
C VAL A 100 -19.20 -31.97 16.73
N LEU A 101 -18.09 -31.22 16.57
CA LEU A 101 -17.98 -30.17 15.56
C LEU A 101 -18.10 -30.73 14.14
N ILE A 102 -17.36 -31.79 13.82
CA ILE A 102 -17.44 -32.44 12.49
C ILE A 102 -18.86 -32.95 12.23
N GLY A 103 -19.48 -33.61 13.21
CA GLY A 103 -20.88 -34.07 13.10
C GLY A 103 -21.87 -32.93 12.84
N SER A 104 -21.73 -31.80 13.55
CA SER A 104 -22.58 -30.63 13.34
C SER A 104 -22.43 -30.02 11.94
N LEU A 105 -21.21 -29.95 11.41
CA LEU A 105 -20.94 -29.43 10.07
C LEU A 105 -21.55 -30.33 8.98
N LEU A 106 -21.52 -31.65 9.17
CA LEU A 106 -22.14 -32.60 8.24
C LEU A 106 -23.67 -32.47 8.24
N ILE A 107 -24.30 -32.27 9.41
CA ILE A 107 -25.74 -32.04 9.52
C ILE A 107 -26.14 -30.72 8.84
N ILE A 108 -25.38 -29.64 9.07
CA ILE A 108 -25.64 -28.34 8.42
C ILE A 108 -25.54 -28.46 6.90
N ARG A 109 -24.52 -29.16 6.37
CA ARG A 109 -24.38 -29.39 4.92
C ARG A 109 -25.54 -30.19 4.34
N ALA A 110 -26.04 -31.20 5.05
CA ALA A 110 -27.20 -31.97 4.60
C ALA A 110 -28.48 -31.11 4.55
N ILE A 111 -28.69 -30.23 5.54
CA ILE A 111 -29.84 -29.31 5.58
C ILE A 111 -29.74 -28.29 4.43
N VAL A 112 -28.59 -27.64 4.26
CA VAL A 112 -28.39 -26.64 3.18
C VAL A 112 -28.49 -27.29 1.80
N GLY A 113 -27.92 -28.49 1.62
CA GLY A 113 -28.06 -29.25 0.37
C GLY A 113 -29.51 -29.66 0.07
N SER A 114 -30.29 -29.99 1.10
CA SER A 114 -31.70 -30.35 0.94
C SER A 114 -32.60 -29.15 0.62
N ILE A 115 -32.26 -27.94 1.09
CA ILE A 115 -33.04 -26.73 0.80
C ILE A 115 -32.80 -26.25 -0.64
N CYS A 116 -31.58 -26.40 -1.16
CA CYS A 116 -31.27 -26.03 -2.55
C CYS A 116 -31.71 -27.09 -3.60
N GLY A 117 -31.84 -28.37 -3.22
CA GLY A 117 -32.19 -29.46 -4.14
C GLY A 117 -33.65 -29.50 -4.61
N ALA A 118 -34.56 -28.75 -3.97
CA ALA A 118 -35.99 -28.75 -4.31
C ALA A 118 -36.40 -27.71 -5.36
N GLY A 119 -35.45 -27.04 -6.04
CA GLY A 119 -35.75 -26.19 -7.20
C GLY A 119 -36.57 -24.91 -6.90
N LEU A 120 -36.60 -24.45 -5.64
CA LEU A 120 -37.34 -23.26 -5.22
C LEU A 120 -36.55 -21.94 -5.30
N CYS A 121 -35.27 -21.99 -5.68
CA CYS A 121 -34.48 -20.77 -5.94
C CYS A 121 -34.48 -20.47 -7.44
N SER A 122 -35.65 -20.13 -8.00
CA SER A 122 -35.75 -19.47 -9.31
C SER A 122 -36.24 -18.03 -9.10
N ASN A 123 -35.52 -17.28 -8.29
CA ASN A 123 -35.64 -15.83 -8.33
C ASN A 123 -34.66 -15.31 -9.38
N LYS A 124 -35.24 -15.01 -10.55
CA LYS A 124 -34.73 -13.95 -11.42
C LYS A 124 -34.87 -12.63 -10.68
N ASP A 125 -34.05 -12.41 -9.66
CA ASP A 125 -33.70 -11.06 -9.30
C ASP A 125 -32.71 -10.65 -10.37
N GLY A 126 -33.25 -10.01 -11.40
CA GLY A 126 -32.43 -9.26 -12.34
C GLY A 126 -31.72 -8.23 -11.49
N ASP A 127 -30.49 -8.53 -11.11
CA ASP A 127 -29.50 -7.56 -10.69
C ASP A 127 -29.46 -6.53 -11.82
N MET A 128 -30.31 -5.52 -11.69
CA MET A 128 -30.15 -4.28 -12.41
C MET A 128 -28.84 -3.75 -11.85
N GLU A 129 -27.74 -4.11 -12.52
CA GLU A 129 -26.44 -3.49 -12.35
C GLU A 129 -26.74 -2.01 -12.30
N THR A 130 -26.74 -1.49 -11.08
CA THR A 130 -26.91 -0.08 -10.86
C THR A 130 -25.69 0.46 -11.55
N GLN A 131 -25.87 1.12 -12.70
CA GLN A 131 -24.79 1.86 -13.36
C GLN A 131 -24.40 2.95 -12.36
N ALA A 132 -23.57 2.57 -11.40
CA ALA A 132 -22.90 3.48 -10.52
C ALA A 132 -22.16 4.45 -11.44
N PRO A 133 -22.15 5.75 -11.12
CA PRO A 133 -21.60 6.77 -11.99
C PRO A 133 -20.08 6.58 -12.11
N THR A 134 -19.65 5.68 -13.00
CA THR A 134 -18.25 5.42 -13.32
C THR A 134 -17.67 6.53 -14.19
N SER A 135 -18.50 7.44 -14.71
CA SER A 135 -18.09 8.35 -15.78
C SER A 135 -17.06 9.39 -15.37
N PHE A 136 -17.01 9.88 -14.13
CA PHE A 136 -16.16 11.04 -13.83
C PHE A 136 -14.68 10.66 -13.66
N ARG A 137 -14.39 9.54 -12.99
CA ARG A 137 -13.00 9.18 -12.66
C ARG A 137 -12.17 8.78 -13.86
N TYR A 138 -12.79 8.24 -14.91
CA TYR A 138 -12.09 7.97 -16.17
C TYR A 138 -11.55 9.25 -16.84
N PHE A 139 -12.17 10.41 -16.64
CA PHE A 139 -11.64 11.67 -17.19
C PHE A 139 -10.39 12.14 -16.44
N VAL A 140 -10.32 11.88 -15.13
CA VAL A 140 -9.20 12.29 -14.26
C VAL A 140 -7.98 11.37 -14.43
N LEU A 141 -8.19 10.12 -14.89
CA LEU A 141 -7.13 9.14 -15.11
C LEU A 141 -6.01 9.68 -16.01
N GLU A 142 -6.35 10.29 -17.14
CA GLU A 142 -5.34 10.79 -18.09
C GLU A 142 -4.50 11.93 -17.46
N ASP A 143 -5.13 12.82 -16.70
CA ASP A 143 -4.44 13.93 -16.03
C ASP A 143 -3.52 13.45 -14.90
N ILE A 144 -4.00 12.50 -14.07
CA ILE A 144 -3.17 11.87 -13.03
C ILE A 144 -1.99 11.12 -13.65
N GLN A 145 -2.25 10.33 -14.70
CA GLN A 145 -1.22 9.58 -15.41
C GLN A 145 -0.17 10.53 -16.00
N ASN A 146 -0.60 11.58 -16.70
CA ASN A 146 0.29 12.61 -17.25
C ASN A 146 1.13 13.28 -16.16
N ARG A 147 0.55 13.55 -14.99
CA ARG A 147 1.29 14.15 -13.87
C ARG A 147 2.38 13.22 -13.33
N ILE A 148 2.09 11.92 -13.25
CA ILE A 148 3.05 10.90 -12.82
C ILE A 148 4.13 10.70 -13.89
N GLU A 149 3.79 10.58 -15.17
CA GLU A 149 4.75 10.47 -16.28
C GLU A 149 5.66 11.70 -16.38
N LYS A 150 5.15 12.89 -16.08
CA LYS A 150 5.98 14.09 -16.00
C LYS A 150 7.06 13.99 -14.91
N ALA A 151 6.78 13.29 -13.81
CA ALA A 151 7.72 13.12 -12.71
C ALA A 151 8.70 11.95 -12.93
N PHE A 152 8.24 10.82 -13.49
CA PHE A 152 9.02 9.59 -13.63
C PHE A 152 9.53 9.31 -15.05
N GLY A 153 9.06 10.04 -16.05
CA GLY A 153 9.40 9.89 -17.47
C GLY A 153 8.21 9.47 -18.35
N PRO A 154 8.23 9.85 -19.65
CA PRO A 154 7.09 9.64 -20.58
C PRO A 154 6.79 8.16 -20.88
N ASP A 155 7.73 7.25 -20.64
CA ASP A 155 7.55 5.81 -20.86
C ASP A 155 7.29 5.03 -19.56
N TYR A 156 6.93 5.73 -18.47
CA TYR A 156 6.71 5.07 -17.18
C TYR A 156 5.52 4.09 -17.23
N PHE A 157 4.47 4.44 -17.97
CA PHE A 157 3.32 3.57 -18.27
C PHE A 157 3.29 3.19 -19.76
N PRO A 158 4.04 2.14 -20.17
CA PRO A 158 4.08 1.72 -21.57
C PRO A 158 2.71 1.21 -22.03
N LYS A 159 2.21 1.77 -23.14
CA LYS A 159 0.88 1.45 -23.71
C LYS A 159 0.73 0.00 -24.18
N ASN A 160 1.83 -0.67 -24.48
CA ASN A 160 1.84 -1.99 -25.12
C ASN A 160 2.26 -3.12 -24.18
N ASP A 161 2.17 -2.92 -22.86
CA ASP A 161 2.61 -3.92 -21.90
C ASP A 161 1.44 -4.84 -21.50
N GLU A 162 1.46 -6.08 -21.99
CA GLU A 162 0.44 -7.10 -21.70
C GLU A 162 0.35 -7.43 -20.19
N GLN A 163 1.40 -7.12 -19.42
CA GLN A 163 1.44 -7.38 -17.97
C GLN A 163 0.86 -6.24 -17.13
N GLN A 164 0.34 -5.19 -17.77
CA GLN A 164 -0.26 -4.00 -17.16
C GLN A 164 -1.03 -4.28 -15.86
N PRO A 165 -2.08 -5.13 -15.82
CA PRO A 165 -2.94 -5.22 -14.62
C PRO A 165 -2.25 -5.84 -13.39
N THR A 166 -1.11 -6.51 -13.57
CA THR A 166 -0.44 -7.24 -12.47
C THR A 166 0.72 -6.47 -11.85
N GLN A 167 1.32 -5.52 -12.57
CA GLN A 167 2.48 -4.81 -12.04
C GLN A 167 2.06 -3.79 -10.97
N PRO A 168 2.85 -3.63 -9.88
CA PRO A 168 2.52 -2.73 -8.77
C PRO A 168 2.21 -1.28 -9.16
N LYS A 169 2.87 -0.74 -10.19
CA LYS A 169 2.65 0.64 -10.65
C LYS A 169 1.26 0.88 -11.24
N PHE A 170 0.73 -0.10 -11.95
CA PHE A 170 -0.63 0.01 -12.50
C PHE A 170 -1.67 -0.23 -11.41
N LYS A 171 -1.41 -1.14 -10.45
CA LYS A 171 -2.27 -1.27 -9.26
C LYS A 171 -2.32 0.03 -8.44
N ALA A 172 -1.18 0.69 -8.26
CA ALA A 172 -1.13 1.97 -7.56
C ALA A 172 -1.89 3.08 -8.30
N LEU A 173 -1.77 3.13 -9.63
CA LEU A 173 -2.51 4.07 -10.47
C LEU A 173 -4.02 3.79 -10.45
N ASP A 174 -4.41 2.53 -10.55
CA ASP A 174 -5.81 2.11 -10.50
C ASP A 174 -6.42 2.46 -9.14
N TRP A 175 -5.72 2.12 -8.05
CA TRP A 175 -6.15 2.44 -6.70
C TRP A 175 -6.30 3.95 -6.48
N ILE A 176 -5.31 4.77 -6.86
CA ILE A 176 -5.37 6.23 -6.64
C ILE A 176 -6.53 6.89 -7.42
N VAL A 177 -6.91 6.32 -8.55
CA VAL A 177 -7.96 6.87 -9.42
C VAL A 177 -9.35 6.41 -9.00
N PHE A 178 -9.52 5.13 -8.65
CA PHE A 178 -10.84 4.53 -8.48
C PHE A 178 -11.19 4.19 -7.03
N GLU A 179 -10.19 3.89 -6.19
CA GLU A 179 -10.41 3.38 -4.85
C GLU A 179 -10.04 4.37 -3.73
N ASP A 180 -9.12 5.31 -4.00
CA ASP A 180 -8.62 6.23 -2.99
C ASP A 180 -9.74 7.03 -2.34
N PRO A 181 -10.01 6.85 -1.03
CA PRO A 181 -11.09 7.58 -0.37
C PRO A 181 -10.83 9.09 -0.32
N LEU A 182 -9.57 9.54 -0.41
CA LEU A 182 -9.23 10.96 -0.45
C LEU A 182 -9.46 11.58 -1.83
N GLN A 183 -9.55 10.75 -2.88
CA GLN A 183 -10.12 11.15 -4.16
C GLN A 183 -9.39 12.35 -4.82
N LEU A 184 -8.07 12.41 -4.67
CA LEU A 184 -7.22 13.56 -5.00
C LEU A 184 -7.41 14.10 -6.41
N ASP A 185 -7.29 15.43 -6.54
CA ASP A 185 -7.21 16.12 -7.83
C ASP A 185 -5.83 15.91 -8.49
N PRO A 186 -5.72 15.95 -9.83
CA PRO A 186 -4.44 15.83 -10.55
C PRO A 186 -3.38 16.86 -10.15
N ASP A 187 -3.82 18.03 -9.68
CA ASP A 187 -2.96 19.13 -9.24
C ASP A 187 -2.69 19.13 -7.73
N ALA A 188 -3.18 18.13 -6.99
CA ALA A 188 -2.94 18.03 -5.55
C ALA A 188 -1.45 17.93 -5.26
N ASN A 189 -0.95 18.78 -4.35
CA ASN A 189 0.47 18.86 -4.01
C ASN A 189 1.04 17.54 -3.48
N ASN A 190 0.20 16.72 -2.84
CA ASN A 190 0.60 15.43 -2.28
C ASN A 190 0.32 14.23 -3.20
N LEU A 191 -0.17 14.44 -4.44
CA LEU A 191 -0.49 13.35 -5.38
C LEU A 191 0.71 12.42 -5.61
N LEU A 192 1.88 13.00 -5.93
CA LEU A 192 3.09 12.21 -6.21
C LEU A 192 3.60 11.50 -4.95
N GLN A 193 3.56 12.17 -3.80
CA GLN A 193 3.96 11.58 -2.52
C GLN A 193 3.08 10.38 -2.18
N ARG A 194 1.76 10.55 -2.26
CA ARG A 194 0.79 9.48 -2.01
C ARG A 194 0.94 8.33 -3.02
N PHE A 195 1.11 8.63 -4.31
CA PHE A 195 1.36 7.62 -5.34
C PHE A 195 2.61 6.76 -5.05
N ILE A 196 3.72 7.37 -4.62
CA ILE A 196 4.94 6.65 -4.25
C ILE A 196 4.69 5.71 -3.07
N MET A 197 3.92 6.15 -2.08
CA MET A 197 3.60 5.33 -0.91
C MET A 197 2.70 4.14 -1.27
N ILE A 198 1.67 4.36 -2.08
CA ILE A 198 0.79 3.30 -2.60
C ILE A 198 1.59 2.30 -3.47
N LEU A 199 2.49 2.81 -4.33
CA LEU A 199 3.40 1.98 -5.11
C LEU A 199 4.26 1.09 -4.21
N THR A 200 4.82 1.67 -3.15
CA THR A 200 5.65 0.95 -2.18
C THR A 200 4.85 -0.16 -1.48
N TYR A 201 3.60 0.11 -1.12
CA TYR A 201 2.68 -0.90 -0.59
C TYR A 201 2.54 -2.07 -1.57
N PHE A 202 2.08 -1.83 -2.80
CA PHE A 202 1.85 -2.89 -3.78
C PHE A 202 3.13 -3.63 -4.23
N GLN A 203 4.29 -2.98 -4.16
CA GLN A 203 5.57 -3.62 -4.46
C GLN A 203 5.98 -4.64 -3.39
N THR A 204 5.58 -4.40 -2.15
CA THR A 204 5.97 -5.19 -0.98
C THR A 204 4.87 -6.17 -0.54
N SER A 205 3.61 -5.94 -0.92
CA SER A 205 2.45 -6.82 -0.65
C SER A 205 2.23 -7.88 -1.73
N ARG A 206 3.30 -8.55 -2.22
CA ARG A 206 3.24 -9.37 -3.44
C ARG A 206 2.27 -10.55 -3.35
N GLU A 207 2.31 -11.30 -2.26
CA GLU A 207 1.52 -12.53 -2.09
C GLU A 207 0.29 -12.32 -1.20
N SER A 208 0.39 -11.40 -0.23
CA SER A 208 -0.69 -11.05 0.68
C SER A 208 -0.59 -9.59 1.08
N ASP A 209 -1.71 -9.05 1.57
CA ASP A 209 -1.73 -7.77 2.26
C ASP A 209 -0.83 -7.80 3.50
N TRP A 210 -0.41 -6.61 3.94
CA TRP A 210 0.36 -6.48 5.18
C TRP A 210 -0.49 -6.92 6.37
N THR A 211 0.07 -7.76 7.24
CA THR A 211 -0.64 -8.31 8.40
C THR A 211 -0.95 -7.22 9.42
N ASP A 212 0.02 -6.33 9.65
CA ASP A 212 -0.09 -5.24 10.62
C ASP A 212 -0.37 -3.94 9.86
N CYS A 213 -1.43 -3.23 10.27
CA CYS A 213 -1.84 -1.94 9.70
C CYS A 213 -1.98 -1.86 8.17
N GLY A 214 -2.15 -3.00 7.50
CA GLY A 214 -2.59 -3.05 6.11
C GLY A 214 -4.00 -2.47 5.93
N PRO A 215 -4.45 -2.34 4.67
CA PRO A 215 -5.79 -1.90 4.33
C PRO A 215 -6.84 -2.70 5.08
N SER A 216 -7.87 -2.02 5.58
CA SER A 216 -8.95 -2.71 6.28
C SER A 216 -9.89 -3.39 5.31
N THR A 217 -10.37 -4.58 5.68
CA THR A 217 -11.48 -5.25 4.98
C THR A 217 -12.83 -4.60 5.29
N THR A 218 -12.88 -3.70 6.28
CA THR A 218 -14.10 -2.99 6.68
C THR A 218 -13.90 -1.49 6.55
N ALA A 219 -14.84 -0.81 5.89
CA ALA A 219 -14.72 0.61 5.57
C ALA A 219 -14.61 1.56 6.80
N ASN A 220 -14.89 1.06 8.01
CA ASN A 220 -14.94 1.88 9.23
C ASN A 220 -13.72 1.72 10.14
N ASP A 221 -12.79 0.80 9.84
CA ASP A 221 -11.61 0.59 10.67
C ASP A 221 -10.40 1.25 10.00
N GLU A 222 -10.21 2.55 10.26
CA GLU A 222 -9.07 3.32 9.73
C GLU A 222 -7.83 3.20 10.63
N THR A 223 -8.00 2.73 11.86
CA THR A 223 -6.92 2.66 12.86
C THR A 223 -6.42 1.25 13.08
N CYS A 224 -5.23 1.12 13.64
CA CYS A 224 -4.62 -0.15 14.00
C CYS A 224 -3.70 0.05 15.20
N TRP A 225 -3.36 -1.05 15.89
CA TRP A 225 -2.40 -1.06 16.98
C TRP A 225 -1.07 -1.60 16.48
N ILE A 226 0.02 -0.88 16.75
CA ILE A 226 1.38 -1.30 16.43
C ILE A 226 2.14 -1.46 17.74
N PRO A 227 2.85 -2.59 17.95
CA PRO A 227 3.74 -2.72 19.09
C PRO A 227 4.95 -1.79 18.91
N ASP A 228 5.25 -1.01 19.94
CA ASP A 228 6.47 -0.22 19.99
C ASP A 228 7.69 -1.07 20.39
N VAL A 229 8.87 -0.44 20.40
CA VAL A 229 10.15 -1.08 20.76
C VAL A 229 10.16 -1.65 22.19
N PHE A 230 9.27 -1.18 23.06
CA PHE A 230 9.12 -1.62 24.45
C PHE A 230 7.95 -2.60 24.64
N GLY A 231 7.28 -3.01 23.57
CA GLY A 231 6.12 -3.90 23.59
C GLY A 231 4.82 -3.22 24.02
N SER A 232 4.77 -1.88 24.10
CA SER A 232 3.55 -1.12 24.34
C SER A 232 2.82 -0.87 23.02
N GLU A 233 1.49 -0.92 23.03
CA GLU A 233 0.71 -0.71 21.81
C GLU A 233 0.46 0.78 21.56
N SER A 234 0.81 1.24 20.37
CA SER A 234 0.54 2.59 19.90
C SER A 234 -0.55 2.58 18.84
N LEU A 235 -1.50 3.52 18.93
CA LEU A 235 -2.54 3.69 17.92
C LEU A 235 -1.94 4.36 16.69
N ALA A 236 -2.13 3.76 15.53
CA ALA A 236 -1.68 4.26 14.24
C ALA A 236 -2.82 4.22 13.21
N THR A 237 -2.61 4.88 12.07
CA THR A 237 -3.56 4.84 10.96
C THR A 237 -3.14 3.79 9.94
N ARG A 238 -4.09 2.97 9.50
CA ARG A 238 -3.86 1.96 8.48
C ARG A 238 -3.46 2.59 7.15
N TRP A 239 -2.70 1.84 6.37
CA TRP A 239 -2.36 2.18 5.00
C TRP A 239 -3.59 2.17 4.09
N LEU A 240 -3.54 2.95 3.01
CA LEU A 240 -4.60 3.06 2.02
C LEU A 240 -5.96 3.55 2.60
N THR A 241 -5.91 4.31 3.69
CA THR A 241 -7.07 4.99 4.27
C THR A 241 -7.27 6.38 3.67
N GLY A 242 -8.44 6.98 3.89
CA GLY A 242 -8.78 8.33 3.42
C GLY A 242 -8.03 9.48 4.08
N VAL A 243 -7.16 9.20 5.05
CA VAL A 243 -6.34 10.24 5.69
C VAL A 243 -5.11 10.59 4.85
N HIS A 244 -4.47 11.71 5.20
CA HIS A 244 -3.18 12.11 4.61
C HIS A 244 -2.11 11.05 4.88
N GLU A 245 -1.30 10.72 3.88
CA GLU A 245 -0.31 9.63 3.94
C GLU A 245 0.76 9.81 5.02
N CYS A 246 0.98 11.05 5.47
CA CYS A 246 1.81 11.37 6.64
C CYS A 246 1.31 10.77 7.96
N GLN A 247 0.03 10.42 8.04
CA GLN A 247 -0.58 9.85 9.24
C GLN A 247 -0.61 8.31 9.18
N TRP A 248 -0.15 7.71 8.08
CA TRP A 248 -0.07 6.26 7.95
C TRP A 248 1.00 5.69 8.87
N ALA A 249 0.72 4.47 9.34
CA ALA A 249 1.59 3.68 10.19
C ALA A 249 3.03 3.64 9.66
N GLY A 250 4.01 3.95 10.53
CA GLY A 250 5.43 3.91 10.19
C GLY A 250 5.94 5.07 9.34
N VAL A 251 5.11 6.10 9.06
CA VAL A 251 5.51 7.27 8.27
C VAL A 251 5.89 8.44 9.19
N SER A 252 7.06 9.01 8.96
CA SER A 252 7.51 10.25 9.60
C SER A 252 7.52 11.38 8.58
N TYR A 253 7.13 12.58 9.02
CA TYR A 253 6.97 13.75 8.18
C TYR A 253 7.47 15.01 8.90
N ASP A 254 7.76 16.05 8.13
CA ASP A 254 8.12 17.37 8.67
C ASP A 254 6.87 18.24 8.98
N GLY A 255 7.07 19.46 9.49
CA GLY A 255 5.95 20.38 9.78
C GLY A 255 5.13 20.79 8.55
N GLU A 256 5.64 20.56 7.33
CA GLU A 256 5.00 20.90 6.06
C GLU A 256 4.30 19.70 5.40
N LYS A 257 4.25 18.55 6.08
CA LYS A 257 3.67 17.28 5.58
C LYS A 257 4.44 16.67 4.41
N ASN A 258 5.74 16.94 4.32
CA ASN A 258 6.62 16.16 3.45
C ASN A 258 7.09 14.91 4.20
N ILE A 259 7.01 13.75 3.55
CA ILE A 259 7.54 12.51 4.12
C ILE A 259 9.06 12.59 4.16
N THR A 260 9.63 12.45 5.36
CA THR A 260 11.08 12.47 5.59
C THR A 260 11.64 11.07 5.79
N ARG A 261 10.81 10.14 6.28
CA ARG A 261 11.18 8.75 6.54
C ARG A 261 9.94 7.88 6.53
N PHE A 262 10.07 6.63 6.07
CA PHE A 262 9.08 5.59 6.33
C PHE A 262 9.81 4.32 6.79
N GLN A 263 9.23 3.62 7.76
CA GLN A 263 9.83 2.43 8.38
C GLN A 263 9.03 1.19 7.96
N LEU A 264 9.64 0.33 7.14
CA LEU A 264 9.00 -0.91 6.71
C LEU A 264 9.26 -2.10 7.65
N CYS A 265 10.29 -2.02 8.50
CA CYS A 265 10.71 -3.14 9.33
C CYS A 265 9.58 -3.65 10.24
N GLU A 266 8.75 -2.75 10.80
CA GLU A 266 7.63 -3.14 11.66
C GLU A 266 6.62 -4.08 10.96
N PHE A 267 6.44 -3.96 9.63
CA PHE A 267 5.47 -4.76 8.88
C PHE A 267 6.02 -6.12 8.41
N PHE A 268 7.34 -6.26 8.30
CA PHE A 268 7.98 -7.46 7.73
C PHE A 268 8.90 -8.20 8.70
N CYS A 269 9.21 -7.65 9.87
CA CYS A 269 10.16 -8.25 10.80
C CYS A 269 9.70 -9.62 11.31
N ASN A 270 8.39 -9.86 11.49
CA ASN A 270 7.89 -11.18 11.88
C ASN A 270 8.26 -12.30 10.88
N LEU A 271 8.47 -11.97 9.59
CA LEU A 271 8.88 -12.94 8.59
C LEU A 271 10.37 -13.29 8.66
N PHE A 272 11.23 -12.38 9.15
CA PHE A 272 12.68 -12.54 9.13
C PHE A 272 13.29 -12.89 10.50
N LEU A 273 12.61 -12.56 11.61
CA LEU A 273 13.14 -12.76 12.96
C LEU A 273 13.07 -14.20 13.47
N HIS A 274 12.46 -15.13 12.72
CA HIS A 274 12.44 -16.52 13.16
C HIS A 274 13.77 -17.26 12.93
N ASN A 275 14.76 -16.68 12.23
CA ASN A 275 16.04 -17.35 11.99
C ASN A 275 17.32 -16.51 12.10
N HIS A 276 17.27 -15.18 12.20
CA HIS A 276 18.49 -14.38 12.45
C HIS A 276 18.16 -13.11 13.22
N ASP A 277 19.09 -12.73 14.11
CA ASP A 277 18.99 -11.62 15.05
C ASP A 277 18.48 -10.31 14.41
N PRO A 278 17.63 -9.55 15.13
CA PRO A 278 17.00 -8.34 14.62
C PRO A 278 18.03 -7.27 14.33
N CYS A 279 18.05 -6.80 13.08
CA CYS A 279 18.39 -5.46 12.63
C CYS A 279 19.18 -4.58 13.63
N THR A 280 20.36 -5.02 14.06
CA THR A 280 21.34 -4.14 14.70
C THR A 280 21.96 -3.31 13.58
N TYR A 281 21.38 -2.14 13.33
CA TYR A 281 22.07 -1.09 12.58
C TYR A 281 23.24 -0.56 13.43
N PRO A 282 24.42 -0.28 12.85
CA PRO A 282 25.47 0.49 13.50
C PRO A 282 25.08 1.97 13.68
#